data_AF-A0A6V7M7T0-F1
#
_entry.id   AF-A0A6V7M7T0-F1
#
_cell.length_a   1.000
_cell.length_b   1.000
_cell.length_c   1.000
_cell.angle_alpha   90.00
_cell.angle_beta   90.00
_cell.angle_gamma   90.00
#
_symmetry.space_group_name_H-M   'P 1'
#
loop_
_entity.id
_entity.type
_entity.pdbx_description
1 polymer ?
#
loop_
_entity_poly.entity_id
_entity_poly.type
_entity_poly.pdbx_seq_one_letter_code
_entity_poly.pdbx_strand_id
1 'polypeptide(L)'
;SEKVDIVNQVLNPLEELHIPLESTWGISKTLYFGHQTLMPTKYYLNVHNRMLKARAAKFTSKPIYKAFKEALNSKDNDLTNEQRRVMQRYVFEGRLNGLDLNEKLTIDLLGTLHKLDSKGRQMLQQVEIATSMFRTTIRDPAIMRDFSPEFLRLTAADPNNPRDGPWKITLEPKIYHEFMANCPDREH
;
A
#
# COMPACT_ATOMS: atom_id res chain seq x y z
N SER A 1 19.18 37.64 18.33
CA SER A 1 18.27 36.66 17.72
C SER A 1 17.55 35.92 18.83
N GLU A 2 16.23 35.99 18.83
CA GLU A 2 15.37 35.24 19.75
C GLU A 2 15.52 33.74 19.47
N LYS A 3 15.75 32.94 20.50
CA LYS A 3 15.99 31.50 20.38
C LYS A 3 14.65 30.82 20.08
N VAL A 4 14.49 30.32 18.86
CA VAL A 4 13.27 29.62 18.44
C VAL A 4 13.11 28.36 19.28
N ASP A 5 12.02 28.27 20.04
CA ASP A 5 11.63 27.04 20.73
C ASP A 5 11.06 26.06 19.69
N ILE A 6 11.95 25.24 19.14
CA ILE A 6 11.62 24.29 18.07
C ILE A 6 10.54 23.28 18.49
N VAL A 7 10.45 22.95 19.78
CA VAL A 7 9.47 21.95 20.27
C VAL A 7 8.09 22.57 20.23
N ASN A 8 7.91 23.71 20.90
CA ASN A 8 6.59 24.33 21.01
C ASN A 8 6.14 25.03 19.73
N GLN A 9 7.07 25.57 18.94
CA GLN A 9 6.71 26.35 17.73
C GLN A 9 6.63 25.50 16.47
N VAL A 10 7.28 24.33 16.41
CA VAL A 10 7.31 23.50 15.20
C VAL A 10 6.85 22.08 15.46
N LEU A 11 7.43 21.36 16.42
CA LEU A 11 7.10 19.94 16.62
C LEU A 11 5.66 19.74 17.11
N ASN A 12 5.25 20.43 18.17
CA ASN A 12 3.91 20.25 18.76
C ASN A 12 2.79 20.61 17.77
N PRO A 13 2.82 21.77 17.07
CA PRO A 13 1.81 22.10 16.07
C PRO A 13 1.74 21.07 14.93
N LEU A 14 2.87 20.49 14.52
CA LEU A 14 2.89 19.46 13.49
C LEU A 14 2.23 18.15 13.96
N GLU A 15 2.44 17.75 15.21
CA GLU A 15 1.81 16.57 15.77
C GLU A 15 0.31 16.79 16.04
N GLU A 16 -0.08 17.97 16.53
CA GLU A 16 -1.49 18.34 16.72
C GLU A 16 -2.29 18.28 15.42
N LEU A 17 -1.72 18.77 14.30
CA LEU A 17 -2.31 18.65 12.98
C LEU A 17 -2.40 17.19 12.49
N HIS A 18 -1.52 16.32 12.97
CA HIS A 18 -1.43 14.93 12.53
C HIS A 18 -2.46 14.02 13.22
N ILE A 19 -2.79 14.29 14.48
CA ILE A 19 -3.71 13.48 15.29
C ILE A 19 -5.09 13.25 14.64
N PRO A 20 -5.86 14.29 14.24
CA PRO A 20 -7.19 14.07 13.67
C PRO A 20 -7.13 13.35 12.33
N LEU A 21 -6.07 13.61 11.57
CA LEU A 21 -5.81 12.99 10.28
C LEU A 21 -5.61 11.47 10.43
N GLU A 22 -4.69 11.04 11.29
CA GLU A 22 -4.43 9.61 11.56
C GLU A 22 -5.62 8.91 12.20
N SER A 23 -6.30 9.55 13.15
CA SER A 23 -7.46 8.96 13.84
C SER A 23 -8.59 8.68 12.85
N THR A 24 -8.94 9.65 12.01
CA THR A 24 -9.98 9.50 10.99
C THR A 24 -9.63 8.41 9.99
N TRP A 25 -8.38 8.41 9.51
CA TRP A 25 -7.92 7.39 8.57
C TRP A 25 -7.86 5.99 9.18
N GLY A 26 -7.50 5.87 10.47
CA GLY A 26 -7.56 4.63 11.23
C GLY A 26 -8.97 4.05 11.29
N ILE A 27 -9.97 4.88 11.55
CA ILE A 27 -11.39 4.49 11.55
C ILE A 27 -11.81 4.05 10.14
N SER A 28 -11.48 4.82 9.10
CA SER A 28 -11.81 4.46 7.71
C SER A 28 -11.17 3.14 7.28
N LYS A 29 -9.92 2.87 7.68
CA LYS A 29 -9.23 1.59 7.45
C LYS A 29 -9.98 0.43 8.13
N THR A 30 -10.37 0.62 9.38
CA THR A 30 -11.10 -0.39 10.16
C THR A 30 -12.45 -0.71 9.51
N LEU A 31 -13.19 0.32 9.08
CA LEU A 31 -14.45 0.12 8.36
C LEU A 31 -14.24 -0.59 7.03
N TYR A 32 -13.21 -0.23 6.26
CA TYR A 32 -12.94 -0.89 4.98
C TYR A 32 -12.65 -2.39 5.13
N PHE A 33 -11.83 -2.78 6.10
CA PHE A 33 -11.48 -4.19 6.29
C PHE A 33 -12.55 -4.98 7.07
N GLY A 34 -13.31 -4.34 7.96
CA GLY A 34 -14.33 -4.99 8.78
C GLY A 34 -15.74 -4.98 8.19
N HIS A 35 -16.14 -3.91 7.49
CA HIS A 35 -17.48 -3.74 6.91
C HIS A 35 -17.43 -2.89 5.63
N GLN A 36 -17.13 -3.55 4.50
CA GLN A 36 -17.01 -2.92 3.18
C GLN A 36 -18.29 -2.20 2.70
N THR A 37 -19.46 -2.49 3.27
CA THR A 37 -20.72 -1.78 2.99
C THR A 37 -20.71 -0.34 3.52
N LEU A 38 -20.10 -0.11 4.69
CA LEU A 38 -19.98 1.21 5.31
C LEU A 38 -18.83 2.03 4.71
N MET A 39 -17.80 1.35 4.19
CA MET A 39 -16.69 2.00 3.51
C MET A 39 -16.35 1.27 2.20
N PRO A 40 -17.07 1.56 1.11
CA PRO A 40 -16.83 0.91 -0.18
C PRO A 40 -15.44 1.23 -0.76
N THR A 41 -14.86 0.27 -1.48
CA THR A 41 -13.50 0.35 -2.08
C THR A 41 -13.26 1.64 -2.85
N LYS A 42 -14.23 2.07 -3.68
CA LYS A 42 -14.12 3.31 -4.49
C LYS A 42 -13.88 4.55 -3.64
N TYR A 43 -14.52 4.66 -2.49
CA TYR A 43 -14.37 5.81 -1.59
C TYR A 43 -13.09 5.67 -0.76
N TYR A 44 -12.83 4.47 -0.23
CA TYR A 44 -11.67 4.19 0.59
C TYR A 44 -10.35 4.48 -0.14
N LEU A 45 -10.17 3.95 -1.36
CA LEU A 45 -8.92 4.12 -2.09
C LEU A 45 -8.59 5.58 -2.38
N ASN A 46 -9.60 6.40 -2.70
CA ASN A 46 -9.42 7.83 -2.91
C ASN A 46 -8.96 8.56 -1.64
N VAL A 47 -9.62 8.30 -0.51
CA VAL A 47 -9.24 8.86 0.79
C VAL A 47 -7.85 8.38 1.20
N HIS A 48 -7.59 7.07 1.10
CA HIS A 48 -6.32 6.43 1.42
C HIS A 48 -5.15 7.06 0.65
N ASN A 49 -5.28 7.26 -0.65
CA ASN A 49 -4.21 7.84 -1.47
C ASN A 49 -3.94 9.31 -1.10
N ARG A 50 -4.99 10.09 -0.80
CA ARG A 50 -4.82 11.48 -0.32
C ARG A 50 -4.16 11.54 1.05
N MET A 51 -4.55 10.62 1.93
CA MET A 51 -3.99 10.46 3.27
C MET A 51 -2.48 10.15 3.22
N LEU A 52 -2.06 9.20 2.38
CA LEU A 52 -0.64 8.87 2.21
C LEU A 52 0.18 10.09 1.77
N LYS A 53 -0.34 10.88 0.80
CA LYS A 53 0.31 12.11 0.34
C LYS A 53 0.41 13.16 1.44
N ALA A 54 -0.67 13.40 2.18
CA ALA A 54 -0.69 14.36 3.27
C ALA A 54 0.29 13.98 4.39
N ARG A 55 0.35 12.68 4.74
CA ARG A 55 1.28 12.14 5.74
C ARG A 55 2.75 12.28 5.31
N ALA A 56 3.04 12.10 4.03
CA ALA A 56 4.40 12.26 3.50
C ALA A 56 4.85 13.73 3.43
N ALA A 57 3.92 14.68 3.27
CA ALA A 57 4.23 16.09 3.04
C ALA A 57 5.12 16.73 4.11
N LYS A 58 4.98 16.32 5.38
CA LYS A 58 5.82 16.84 6.47
C LYS A 58 7.30 16.44 6.35
N PHE A 59 7.57 15.31 5.69
CA PHE A 59 8.93 14.80 5.46
C PHE A 59 9.57 15.35 4.17
N THR A 60 8.79 15.97 3.29
CA THR A 60 9.29 16.61 2.06
C THR A 60 9.44 18.13 2.19
N SER A 61 9.09 18.69 3.34
CA SER A 61 9.17 20.13 3.61
C SER A 61 10.60 20.57 3.95
N LYS A 62 11.22 21.35 3.05
CA LYS A 62 12.56 21.93 3.26
C LYS A 62 12.67 22.80 4.52
N PRO A 63 11.72 23.71 4.84
CA PRO A 63 11.80 24.53 6.06
C PRO A 63 11.79 23.69 7.34
N ILE A 64 10.88 22.71 7.44
CA ILE A 64 10.77 21.81 8.60
C ILE A 64 12.06 21.01 8.76
N TYR A 65 12.57 20.46 7.66
CA TYR A 65 13.81 19.71 7.63
C TYR A 65 15.01 20.52 8.13
N LYS A 66 15.18 21.76 7.63
CA LYS A 66 16.27 22.65 8.06
C LYS A 66 16.16 23.01 9.53
N ALA A 67 14.95 23.38 9.99
CA ALA A 67 14.71 23.74 11.38
C ALA A 67 15.10 22.60 12.35
N PHE A 68 14.71 21.35 12.05
CA PHE A 68 15.11 20.21 12.87
C PHE A 68 16.59 19.85 12.75
N LYS A 69 17.21 20.00 11.57
CA LYS A 69 18.65 19.76 11.38
C LYS A 69 19.49 20.77 12.17
N GLU A 70 19.11 22.05 12.15
CA GLU A 70 19.77 23.13 12.90
C GLU A 70 19.58 22.96 14.41
N ALA A 71 18.36 22.62 14.85
CA ALA A 71 18.10 22.28 16.23
C ALA A 71 18.98 21.12 16.70
N LEU A 72 19.05 20.00 15.97
CA LEU A 72 19.86 18.84 16.38
C LEU A 72 21.37 19.13 16.45
N ASN A 73 21.88 20.06 15.63
CA ASN A 73 23.29 20.44 15.60
C ASN A 73 23.66 21.51 16.63
N SER A 74 22.66 22.19 17.21
CA SER A 74 22.88 23.16 18.27
C SER A 74 23.37 22.43 19.53
N LYS A 75 24.25 23.08 20.31
CA LYS A 75 24.73 22.57 21.60
C LYS A 75 23.90 23.06 22.80
N ASP A 76 23.05 24.06 22.57
CA ASP A 76 22.35 24.83 23.61
C ASP A 76 20.88 24.42 23.81
N ASN A 77 20.48 23.23 23.39
CA ASN A 77 19.08 22.84 23.38
C ASN A 77 18.82 21.69 24.37
N ASP A 78 17.99 22.02 25.37
CA ASP A 78 17.48 21.12 26.41
C ASP A 78 16.41 20.16 25.86
N LEU A 79 16.75 19.41 24.82
CA LEU A 79 15.88 18.40 24.25
C LEU A 79 15.93 17.11 25.06
N THR A 80 14.77 16.54 25.37
CA THR A 80 14.71 15.17 25.91
C THR A 80 15.20 14.15 24.86
N ASN A 81 15.53 12.95 25.31
CA ASN A 81 15.95 11.88 24.40
C ASN A 81 14.87 11.53 23.37
N GLU A 82 13.60 11.59 23.78
CA GLU A 82 12.43 11.31 22.94
C GLU A 82 12.26 12.39 21.88
N GLN A 83 12.32 13.66 22.27
CA GLN A 83 12.24 14.80 21.35
C GLN A 83 13.37 14.75 20.31
N ARG A 84 14.59 14.47 20.77
CA ARG A 84 15.75 14.29 19.89
C ARG A 84 15.52 13.14 18.89
N ARG A 85 15.02 11.99 19.35
CA ARG A 85 14.72 10.83 18.49
C ARG A 85 13.66 11.15 17.44
N VAL A 86 12.61 11.89 17.82
CA VAL A 86 11.57 12.31 16.87
C VAL A 86 12.16 13.25 15.81
N MET A 87 12.93 14.25 16.20
CA MET A 87 13.59 15.16 15.25
C MET A 87 14.58 14.42 14.32
N GLN A 88 15.35 13.47 14.86
CA GLN A 88 16.25 12.63 14.07
C GLN A 88 15.50 11.86 12.99
N ARG A 89 14.31 11.33 13.31
CA ARG A 89 13.44 10.69 12.32
C ARG A 89 13.05 11.67 11.21
N TYR A 90 12.61 12.89 11.53
CA TYR A 90 12.25 13.88 10.50
C TYR A 90 13.44 14.21 9.58
N VAL A 91 14.64 14.37 10.15
CA VAL A 91 15.86 14.61 9.35
C VAL A 91 16.23 13.39 8.51
N PHE A 92 16.14 12.19 9.05
CA PHE A 92 16.42 10.96 8.32
C PHE A 92 15.47 10.77 7.13
N GLU A 93 14.17 10.91 7.36
CA GLU A 93 13.14 10.84 6.32
C GLU A 93 13.34 11.94 5.27
N GLY A 94 13.67 13.16 5.67
CA GLY A 94 13.98 14.24 4.73
C GLY A 94 15.17 13.92 3.82
N ARG A 95 16.21 13.28 4.36
CA ARG A 95 17.35 12.81 3.56
C ARG A 95 16.96 11.71 2.57
N LEU A 96 16.16 10.74 3.01
CA LEU A 96 15.64 9.69 2.12
C LEU A 96 14.77 10.26 0.99
N ASN A 97 14.06 11.36 1.26
CA ASN A 97 13.30 12.11 0.26
C ASN A 97 14.16 13.06 -0.59
N GLY A 98 15.48 13.05 -0.42
CA GLY A 98 16.42 13.80 -1.24
C GLY A 98 16.55 15.29 -0.87
N LEU A 99 16.12 15.73 0.31
CA LEU A 99 16.17 17.14 0.70
C LEU A 99 17.59 17.70 0.89
N ASP A 100 18.59 16.83 1.03
CA ASP A 100 20.03 17.18 1.09
C ASP A 100 20.72 17.14 -0.28
N LEU A 101 20.02 16.79 -1.36
CA LEU A 101 20.61 16.70 -2.69
C LEU A 101 20.80 18.09 -3.34
N ASN A 102 21.82 18.19 -4.20
CA ASN A 102 21.96 19.34 -5.09
C ASN A 102 20.91 19.28 -6.22
N GLU A 103 20.78 20.37 -6.98
CA GLU A 103 19.75 20.51 -8.02
C GLU A 103 19.83 19.41 -9.08
N LYS A 104 21.04 19.12 -9.59
CA LYS A 104 21.26 18.07 -10.59
C LYS A 104 20.79 16.70 -10.09
N LEU A 105 21.26 16.30 -8.91
CA LEU A 105 20.89 15.03 -8.28
C LEU A 105 19.39 14.97 -7.92
N THR A 106 18.78 16.11 -7.62
CA THR A 106 17.32 16.20 -7.37
C THR A 106 16.54 15.89 -8.64
N ILE A 107 16.94 16.45 -9.78
CA ILE A 107 16.32 16.16 -11.08
C ILE A 107 16.49 14.69 -11.45
N ASP A 108 17.69 14.13 -11.26
CA ASP A 108 17.98 12.72 -11.52
C ASP A 108 17.13 11.79 -10.64
N LEU A 109 16.97 12.12 -9.35
CA LEU A 109 16.12 11.39 -8.42
C LEU A 109 14.66 11.42 -8.86
N LEU A 110 14.12 12.60 -9.18
CA LEU A 110 12.73 12.74 -9.65
C LEU A 110 12.48 11.95 -10.93
N GLY A 111 13.42 12.00 -11.89
CA GLY A 111 13.36 11.20 -13.11
C GLY A 111 13.36 9.70 -12.84
N THR A 112 14.16 9.25 -11.87
CA THR A 112 14.24 7.84 -11.46
C THR A 112 12.97 7.38 -10.77
N LEU A 113 12.43 8.17 -9.84
CA LEU A 113 11.18 7.89 -9.14
C LEU A 113 10.00 7.79 -10.13
N HIS A 114 9.94 8.69 -11.12
CA HIS A 114 8.90 8.64 -12.15
C HIS A 114 8.99 7.37 -13.01
N LYS A 115 10.20 6.97 -13.41
CA LYS A 115 10.43 5.71 -14.14
C LYS A 115 10.02 4.50 -13.31
N LEU A 116 10.38 4.47 -12.02
CA LEU A 116 10.06 3.38 -11.11
C LEU A 116 8.54 3.24 -10.93
N ASP A 117 7.85 4.34 -10.68
CA ASP A 117 6.39 4.39 -10.54
C ASP A 117 5.67 3.93 -11.82
N SER A 118 6.15 4.38 -12.99
CA SER A 118 5.65 3.93 -14.29
C SER A 118 5.85 2.43 -14.49
N LYS A 119 7.04 1.91 -14.21
CA LYS A 119 7.34 0.48 -14.34
C LYS A 119 6.58 -0.39 -13.34
N GLY A 120 6.40 0.08 -12.11
CA GLY A 120 5.58 -0.58 -11.10
C GLY A 120 4.12 -0.72 -11.56
N ARG A 121 3.53 0.37 -12.07
CA ARG A 121 2.17 0.33 -12.65
C ARG A 121 2.08 -0.62 -13.84
N GLN A 122 3.04 -0.54 -14.77
CA GLN A 122 3.09 -1.42 -15.94
C GLN A 122 3.13 -2.89 -15.50
N MET A 123 3.99 -3.23 -14.55
CA MET A 123 4.10 -4.61 -14.05
C MET A 123 2.79 -5.09 -13.43
N LEU A 124 2.16 -4.29 -12.56
CA LEU A 124 0.88 -4.66 -11.94
C LEU A 124 -0.22 -4.90 -12.98
N GLN A 125 -0.31 -4.02 -13.98
CA GLN A 125 -1.26 -4.16 -15.09
C GLN A 125 -1.00 -5.45 -15.89
N GLN A 126 0.26 -5.75 -16.20
CA GLN A 126 0.61 -6.97 -16.95
C GLN A 126 0.28 -8.24 -16.14
N VAL A 127 0.49 -8.23 -14.83
CA VAL A 127 0.10 -9.33 -13.93
C VAL A 127 -1.42 -9.50 -13.91
N GLU A 128 -2.18 -8.40 -13.80
CA GLU A 128 -3.65 -8.44 -13.82
C GLU A 128 -4.18 -8.99 -15.17
N ILE A 129 -3.61 -8.54 -16.29
CA ILE A 129 -3.95 -9.03 -17.62
C ILE A 129 -3.64 -10.53 -17.75
N ALA A 130 -2.42 -10.95 -17.40
CA ALA A 130 -2.02 -12.36 -17.48
C ALA A 130 -2.92 -13.26 -16.60
N THR A 131 -3.22 -12.82 -15.38
CA THR A 131 -4.08 -13.54 -14.43
C THR A 131 -5.52 -13.67 -14.95
N SER A 132 -6.06 -12.61 -15.56
CA SER A 132 -7.44 -12.61 -16.07
C SER A 132 -7.61 -13.32 -17.42
N MET A 133 -6.56 -13.34 -18.25
CA MET A 133 -6.54 -14.04 -19.54
C MET A 133 -6.42 -15.55 -19.39
N PHE A 134 -5.72 -16.05 -18.36
CA PHE A 134 -5.57 -17.49 -18.15
C PHE A 134 -6.91 -18.13 -17.82
N ARG A 135 -7.35 -19.04 -18.69
CA ARG A 135 -8.54 -19.86 -18.49
C ARG A 135 -8.30 -21.22 -19.14
N THR A 136 -8.35 -22.29 -18.35
CA THR A 136 -8.41 -23.65 -18.89
C THR A 136 -9.78 -24.26 -18.60
N THR A 137 -10.28 -25.09 -19.50
CA THR A 137 -11.61 -25.69 -19.38
C THR A 137 -11.48 -27.19 -19.24
N ILE A 138 -11.81 -27.72 -18.07
CA ILE A 138 -11.87 -29.16 -17.81
C ILE A 138 -13.24 -29.67 -18.22
N ARG A 139 -13.26 -30.74 -19.02
CA ARG A 139 -14.50 -31.39 -19.49
C ARG A 139 -14.68 -32.78 -18.93
N ASP A 140 -13.62 -33.40 -18.41
CA ASP A 140 -13.67 -34.75 -17.87
C ASP A 140 -14.21 -34.73 -16.43
N PRO A 141 -15.39 -35.32 -16.18
CA PRO A 141 -15.95 -35.42 -14.83
C PRO A 141 -15.11 -36.31 -13.91
N ALA A 142 -14.27 -37.20 -14.45
CA ALA A 142 -13.42 -38.07 -13.64
C ALA A 142 -12.39 -37.27 -12.83
N ILE A 143 -11.83 -36.22 -13.43
CA ILE A 143 -10.86 -35.31 -12.79
C ILE A 143 -11.53 -34.49 -11.68
N MET A 144 -12.78 -34.07 -11.90
CA MET A 144 -13.47 -33.11 -11.03
C MET A 144 -14.29 -33.76 -9.89
N ARG A 145 -14.31 -35.09 -9.82
CA ARG A 145 -15.18 -35.86 -8.92
C ARG A 145 -14.97 -35.59 -7.43
N ASP A 146 -13.71 -35.44 -7.03
CA ASP A 146 -13.31 -35.35 -5.62
C ASP A 146 -13.24 -33.90 -5.10
N PHE A 147 -13.56 -32.93 -5.96
CA PHE A 147 -13.59 -31.52 -5.61
C PHE A 147 -14.81 -31.16 -4.75
N SER A 148 -14.64 -30.14 -3.90
CA SER A 148 -15.71 -29.68 -3.04
C SER A 148 -16.91 -29.14 -3.85
N PRO A 149 -18.16 -29.31 -3.36
CA PRO A 149 -19.33 -28.75 -4.05
C PRO A 149 -19.27 -27.23 -4.22
N GLU A 150 -18.60 -26.52 -3.30
CA GLU A 150 -18.41 -25.09 -3.38
C GLU A 150 -17.51 -24.70 -4.56
N PHE A 151 -16.40 -25.43 -4.75
CA PHE A 151 -15.49 -25.24 -5.87
C PHE A 151 -16.13 -25.57 -7.21
N LEU A 152 -16.86 -26.69 -7.29
CA LEU A 152 -17.59 -27.06 -8.49
C LEU A 152 -18.59 -25.98 -8.89
N ARG A 153 -19.32 -25.39 -7.93
CA ARG A 153 -20.24 -24.28 -8.19
C ARG A 153 -19.53 -23.00 -8.65
N LEU A 154 -18.34 -22.73 -8.10
CA LEU A 154 -17.55 -21.55 -8.44
C LEU A 154 -16.95 -21.63 -9.86
N THR A 155 -16.62 -22.83 -10.31
CA THR A 155 -15.89 -23.06 -11.57
C THR A 155 -16.77 -23.56 -12.71
N ALA A 156 -17.93 -24.16 -12.44
CA ALA A 156 -18.83 -24.69 -13.46
C ALA A 156 -19.40 -23.60 -14.37
N ALA A 157 -19.61 -23.94 -15.64
CA ALA A 157 -20.29 -23.08 -16.60
C ALA A 157 -21.76 -22.83 -16.22
N ASP A 158 -22.44 -23.83 -15.64
CA ASP A 158 -23.77 -23.71 -15.04
C ASP A 158 -23.69 -23.94 -13.52
N PRO A 159 -23.79 -22.89 -12.69
CA PRO A 159 -23.79 -23.01 -11.24
C PRO A 159 -24.96 -23.79 -10.65
N ASN A 160 -26.07 -23.97 -11.38
CA ASN A 160 -27.22 -24.75 -10.92
C ASN A 160 -27.00 -26.26 -11.09
N ASN A 161 -26.17 -26.66 -12.06
CA ASN A 161 -25.81 -28.05 -12.32
C ASN A 161 -24.27 -28.22 -12.28
N PRO A 162 -23.63 -27.98 -11.12
CA PRO A 162 -22.17 -27.86 -11.04
C PRO A 162 -21.41 -29.19 -11.26
N ARG A 163 -22.11 -30.32 -11.34
CA ARG A 163 -21.52 -31.65 -11.59
C ARG A 163 -21.46 -32.03 -13.06
N ASP A 164 -22.20 -31.36 -13.92
CA ASP A 164 -22.31 -31.72 -15.34
C ASP A 164 -21.19 -31.06 -16.18
N GLY A 165 -20.42 -30.16 -15.56
CA GLY A 165 -19.36 -29.41 -16.20
C GLY A 165 -19.89 -28.53 -17.36
N PRO A 166 -19.01 -28.04 -18.24
CA PRO A 166 -17.56 -27.99 -18.07
C PRO A 166 -17.13 -26.97 -17.00
N TRP A 167 -15.93 -27.12 -16.44
CA TRP A 167 -15.39 -26.26 -15.38
C TRP A 167 -14.27 -25.36 -15.90
N LYS A 168 -14.35 -24.07 -15.60
CA LYS A 168 -13.33 -23.07 -15.93
C LYS A 168 -12.41 -22.86 -14.74
N ILE A 169 -11.14 -23.20 -14.93
CA ILE A 169 -10.08 -22.99 -13.94
C ILE A 169 -9.32 -21.71 -14.32
N THR A 170 -9.13 -20.83 -13.34
CA THR A 170 -8.43 -19.55 -13.48
C THR A 170 -7.29 -19.46 -12.45
N LEU A 171 -6.47 -18.42 -12.56
CA LEU A 171 -5.38 -18.13 -11.60
C LEU A 171 -5.84 -17.33 -10.37
N GLU A 172 -7.15 -17.17 -10.16
CA GLU A 172 -7.64 -16.56 -8.91
C GLU A 172 -7.19 -17.41 -7.71
N PRO A 173 -6.62 -16.82 -6.65
CA PRO A 173 -5.96 -17.59 -5.58
C PRO A 173 -6.82 -18.70 -4.98
N LYS A 174 -8.12 -18.43 -4.75
CA LYS A 174 -9.05 -19.43 -4.22
C LYS A 174 -9.22 -20.63 -5.16
N ILE A 175 -9.28 -20.37 -6.48
CA ILE A 175 -9.46 -21.41 -7.50
C ILE A 175 -8.14 -22.17 -7.71
N TYR A 176 -7.04 -21.45 -7.90
CA TYR A 176 -5.73 -22.04 -8.14
C TYR A 176 -5.28 -22.95 -6.99
N HIS A 177 -5.35 -22.48 -5.74
CA HIS A 177 -4.90 -23.27 -4.61
C HIS A 177 -5.75 -24.53 -4.38
N GLU A 178 -7.07 -24.45 -4.54
CA GLU A 178 -7.94 -25.61 -4.39
C GLU A 178 -7.77 -26.60 -5.55
N PHE A 179 -7.56 -26.11 -6.78
CA PHE A 179 -7.25 -26.96 -7.94
C PHE A 179 -5.94 -27.72 -7.74
N MET A 180 -4.85 -27.01 -7.45
CA MET A 180 -3.52 -27.64 -7.31
C MET A 180 -3.43 -28.62 -6.12
N ALA A 181 -4.24 -28.42 -5.07
CA ALA A 181 -4.24 -29.29 -3.91
C ALA A 181 -4.98 -30.61 -4.15
N ASN A 182 -6.02 -30.61 -5.00
CA ASN A 182 -6.95 -31.73 -5.13
C ASN A 182 -7.01 -32.34 -6.53
N CYS A 183 -6.35 -31.76 -7.55
CA CYS A 183 -6.34 -32.31 -8.90
C CYS A 183 -5.61 -33.67 -8.90
N PRO A 184 -6.29 -34.77 -9.30
CA PRO A 184 -5.68 -36.09 -9.35
C PRO A 184 -4.78 -36.27 -10.57
N ASP A 185 -4.96 -35.43 -11.60
CA ASP A 185 -4.19 -35.45 -12.84
C ASP A 185 -2.98 -34.53 -12.74
N ARG A 186 -1.81 -35.03 -13.13
CA ARG A 186 -0.53 -34.31 -13.12
C ARG A 186 -0.19 -33.65 -14.45
N GLU A 187 -0.90 -34.00 -15.52
CA GLU A 187 -0.66 -33.45 -16.86
C GLU A 187 -1.57 -32.27 -17.21
N HIS A 188 -2.60 -31.99 -16.40
CA HIS A 188 -3.57 -30.91 -16.59
C HIS A 188 -3.33 -29.69 -15.69
#